data_AF-A0A925XFW6-F1
#
_entry.id   AF-A0A925XFW6-F1
#
_cell.length_a   1.000
_cell.length_b   1.000
_cell.length_c   1.000
_cell.angle_alpha   90.00
_cell.angle_beta   90.00
_cell.angle_gamma   90.00
#
_symmetry.space_group_name_H-M   'P 1'
#
loop_
_entity.id
_entity.type
_entity.pdbx_description
1 polymer ?
#
loop_
_entity_poly.entity_id
_entity_poly.type
_entity_poly.pdbx_seq_one_letter_code
_entity_poly.pdbx_strand_id
1 'polypeptide(L)'
;MFVRAIRSLLAVASLVALPSASLLAAEPQDLVVKDPDFLVQGEYVGEVTKPDGQKKFGVQVIALGKGKFRAVWRDGGLPGDGWDKVEATPTDGETVEGLTAFKAGEYMAKIKDGVLGVTTDGKVIGELKRIVRKSPTLGAKPQKGAIVLFDGKNADPFENGRMTDGGLLMQGATSKFKHQSGTLHIEFQIPYGPLVPSRGNSGCYLQSRYEVQMLDSF
;
A
#
# COMPACT_ATOMS: atom_id res chain seq x y z
N MET A 1 60.66 45.18 5.71
CA MET A 1 59.55 44.82 6.63
C MET A 1 58.51 44.05 5.82
N PHE A 2 57.86 43.08 6.45
CA PHE A 2 57.32 41.83 5.88
C PHE A 2 56.12 41.93 4.89
N VAL A 3 56.20 41.18 3.79
CA VAL A 3 55.30 40.06 3.37
C VAL A 3 53.82 40.14 3.74
N ARG A 4 52.89 40.08 2.76
CA ARG A 4 52.09 38.89 2.36
C ARG A 4 50.97 39.24 1.37
N ALA A 5 50.96 38.53 0.23
CA ALA A 5 49.80 38.44 -0.64
C ALA A 5 48.74 37.53 -0.01
N ILE A 6 47.47 37.96 0.04
CA ILE A 6 46.34 37.11 0.37
C ILE A 6 45.53 36.91 -0.91
N ARG A 7 45.64 35.72 -1.49
CA ARG A 7 44.72 35.21 -2.51
C ARG A 7 43.46 34.76 -1.79
N SER A 8 42.37 35.51 -1.92
CA SER A 8 41.04 35.07 -1.46
C SER A 8 40.50 34.05 -2.46
N LEU A 9 40.53 32.77 -2.08
CA LEU A 9 39.88 31.69 -2.80
C LEU A 9 38.39 31.71 -2.44
N LEU A 10 37.51 32.17 -3.34
CA LEU A 10 36.07 31.95 -3.20
C LEU A 10 35.78 30.48 -3.50
N ALA A 11 35.53 29.69 -2.45
CA ALA A 11 34.93 28.37 -2.59
C ALA A 11 33.41 28.55 -2.76
N VAL A 12 32.90 28.40 -3.98
CA VAL A 12 31.47 28.27 -4.24
C VAL A 12 31.07 26.86 -3.81
N ALA A 13 30.54 26.73 -2.59
CA ALA A 13 29.89 25.51 -2.16
C ALA A 13 28.52 25.41 -2.85
N SER A 14 28.48 24.77 -4.01
CA SER A 14 27.23 24.35 -4.64
C SER A 14 26.61 23.25 -3.79
N LEU A 15 25.67 23.62 -2.93
CA LEU A 15 24.80 22.71 -2.20
C LEU A 15 23.86 22.06 -3.22
N VAL A 16 24.24 20.90 -3.76
CA VAL A 16 23.31 20.05 -4.51
C VAL A 16 22.34 19.47 -3.49
N ALA A 17 21.18 20.12 -3.33
CA ALA A 17 20.05 19.53 -2.65
C ALA A 17 19.56 18.35 -3.50
N LEU A 18 19.92 17.14 -3.09
CA LEU A 18 19.24 15.94 -3.57
C LEU A 18 17.75 16.11 -3.22
N PRO A 19 16.82 15.97 -4.18
CA PRO A 19 15.41 15.94 -3.83
C PRO A 19 15.18 14.70 -2.98
N SER A 20 14.96 14.89 -1.68
CA SER A 20 14.32 13.86 -0.87
C SER A 20 12.95 13.64 -1.47
N ALA A 21 12.76 12.48 -2.11
CA ALA A 21 11.48 12.03 -2.59
C ALA A 21 10.54 11.89 -1.39
N SER A 22 9.89 12.99 -1.06
CA SER A 22 8.82 13.04 -0.08
C SER A 22 7.62 12.43 -0.77
N LEU A 23 7.43 11.12 -0.59
CA LEU A 23 6.28 10.42 -1.13
C LEU A 23 5.07 10.85 -0.30
N LEU A 24 4.52 12.01 -0.62
CA LEU A 24 3.22 12.43 -0.13
C LEU A 24 2.20 11.37 -0.54
N ALA A 25 1.31 11.01 0.39
CA ALA A 25 0.22 10.12 0.10
C ALA A 25 -0.68 10.80 -0.94
N ALA A 26 -0.57 10.39 -2.21
CA ALA A 26 -1.34 10.99 -3.29
C ALA A 26 -2.81 10.54 -3.20
N GLU A 27 -3.72 11.44 -3.59
CA GLU A 27 -5.14 11.11 -3.78
C GLU A 27 -5.27 9.97 -4.81
N PRO A 28 -6.22 9.02 -4.63
CA PRO A 28 -6.35 7.88 -5.54
C PRO A 28 -6.48 8.25 -7.02
N GLN A 29 -7.08 9.41 -7.35
CA GLN A 29 -7.21 9.89 -8.72
C GLN A 29 -5.87 10.33 -9.32
N ASP A 30 -4.99 10.95 -8.53
CA ASP A 30 -3.65 11.36 -8.98
C ASP A 30 -2.77 10.15 -9.29
N LEU A 31 -2.98 9.04 -8.58
CA LEU A 31 -2.26 7.80 -8.78
C LEU A 31 -2.64 7.13 -10.11
N VAL A 32 -3.93 7.08 -10.44
CA VAL A 32 -4.44 6.52 -11.70
C VAL A 32 -3.82 7.23 -12.91
N VAL A 33 -3.71 8.56 -12.85
CA VAL A 33 -3.15 9.36 -13.95
C VAL A 33 -1.65 9.10 -14.12
N LYS A 34 -0.93 8.83 -13.03
CA LYS A 34 0.53 8.62 -13.05
C LYS A 34 0.94 7.21 -13.41
N ASP A 35 0.15 6.21 -13.01
CA ASP A 35 0.45 4.80 -13.24
C ASP A 35 -0.84 3.97 -13.42
N PRO A 36 -1.14 3.55 -14.67
CA PRO A 36 -2.28 2.68 -14.96
C PRO A 36 -2.26 1.35 -14.19
N ASP A 37 -1.08 0.89 -13.74
CA ASP A 37 -0.96 -0.34 -12.95
C ASP A 37 -1.74 -0.25 -11.63
N PHE A 38 -2.00 0.97 -11.12
CA PHE A 38 -2.82 1.22 -9.93
C PHE A 38 -4.28 0.76 -10.10
N LEU A 39 -4.80 0.76 -11.32
CA LEU A 39 -6.16 0.27 -11.60
C LEU A 39 -6.24 -1.24 -11.61
N VAL A 40 -5.14 -1.92 -11.91
CA VAL A 40 -5.04 -3.38 -11.97
C VAL A 40 -4.70 -3.96 -10.61
N GLN A 41 -3.80 -3.32 -9.85
CA GLN A 41 -3.48 -3.72 -8.47
C GLN A 41 -4.72 -3.70 -7.58
N GLY A 42 -4.87 -4.72 -6.75
CA GLY A 42 -5.91 -4.78 -5.73
C GLY A 42 -6.36 -6.19 -5.42
N GLU A 43 -7.46 -6.26 -4.69
CA GLU A 43 -8.08 -7.53 -4.31
C GLU A 43 -9.27 -7.81 -5.22
N TYR A 44 -9.38 -9.06 -5.67
CA TYR A 44 -10.47 -9.55 -6.52
C TYR A 44 -11.15 -10.72 -5.82
N VAL A 45 -12.48 -10.74 -5.83
CA VAL A 45 -13.28 -11.80 -5.20
C VAL A 45 -14.37 -12.27 -6.15
N GLY A 46 -14.61 -13.57 -6.16
CA GLY A 46 -15.69 -14.17 -6.94
C GLY A 46 -15.66 -15.68 -6.82
N GLU A 47 -16.27 -16.34 -7.80
CA GLU A 47 -16.45 -17.79 -7.79
C GLU A 47 -15.88 -18.41 -9.06
N VAL A 48 -15.24 -19.56 -8.92
CA VAL A 48 -14.66 -20.34 -10.01
C VAL A 48 -15.21 -21.76 -9.94
N THR A 49 -15.70 -22.26 -11.06
CA THR A 49 -16.23 -23.62 -11.23
C THR A 49 -15.11 -24.54 -11.72
N LYS A 50 -14.64 -25.41 -10.84
CA LYS A 50 -13.70 -26.48 -11.17
C LYS A 50 -14.47 -27.82 -11.27
N PRO A 51 -13.85 -28.92 -11.72
CA PRO A 51 -14.51 -30.22 -11.80
C PRO A 51 -15.10 -30.71 -10.46
N ASP A 52 -14.55 -30.26 -9.33
CA ASP A 52 -15.03 -30.59 -7.98
C ASP A 52 -16.11 -29.63 -7.45
N GLY A 53 -16.56 -28.67 -8.26
CA GLY A 53 -17.65 -27.76 -7.96
C GLY A 53 -17.27 -26.27 -8.04
N GLN A 54 -18.25 -25.43 -7.74
CA GLN A 54 -18.07 -23.99 -7.65
C GLN A 54 -17.52 -23.62 -6.27
N LYS A 55 -16.44 -22.85 -6.24
CA LYS A 55 -15.81 -22.38 -4.99
C LYS A 55 -15.54 -20.89 -5.06
N LYS A 56 -15.59 -20.25 -3.90
CA LYS A 56 -15.15 -18.86 -3.71
C LYS A 56 -13.63 -18.76 -3.80
N PHE A 57 -13.15 -17.70 -4.45
CA PHE A 57 -11.73 -17.36 -4.55
C PHE A 57 -11.51 -15.89 -4.19
N GLY A 58 -10.38 -15.64 -3.54
CA GLY A 58 -9.76 -14.32 -3.43
C GLY A 58 -8.47 -14.28 -4.22
N VAL A 59 -8.17 -13.16 -4.88
CA VAL A 59 -6.89 -12.95 -5.57
C VAL A 59 -6.34 -11.59 -5.17
N GLN A 60 -5.11 -11.58 -4.67
CA GLN A 60 -4.35 -10.35 -4.44
C GLN A 60 -3.45 -10.12 -5.64
N VAL A 61 -3.74 -9.10 -6.44
CA VAL A 61 -2.96 -8.71 -7.64
C VAL A 61 -2.05 -7.56 -7.26
N ILE A 62 -0.75 -7.78 -7.39
CA ILE A 62 0.32 -6.93 -6.89
C ILE A 62 1.01 -6.30 -8.09
N ALA A 63 1.05 -4.97 -8.19
CA ALA A 63 1.84 -4.32 -9.23
C ALA A 63 3.34 -4.47 -8.90
N LEU A 64 4.13 -4.85 -9.90
CA LEU A 64 5.59 -4.85 -9.87
C LEU A 64 6.15 -3.67 -10.69
N GLY A 65 5.26 -2.88 -11.30
CA GLY A 65 5.55 -1.72 -12.11
C GLY A 65 5.82 -2.07 -13.57
N LYS A 66 5.64 -1.07 -14.44
CA LYS A 66 5.86 -1.18 -15.89
C LYS A 66 4.99 -2.27 -16.53
N GLY A 67 3.72 -2.37 -16.11
CA GLY A 67 2.77 -3.33 -16.65
C GLY A 67 2.98 -4.76 -16.17
N LYS A 68 3.85 -4.99 -15.16
CA LYS A 68 4.12 -6.32 -14.59
C LYS A 68 3.40 -6.53 -13.27
N PHE A 69 2.93 -7.75 -13.06
CA PHE A 69 2.10 -8.10 -11.91
C PHE A 69 2.45 -9.47 -11.35
N ARG A 70 2.13 -9.66 -10.08
CA ARG A 70 2.07 -10.96 -9.42
C ARG A 70 0.68 -11.16 -8.83
N ALA A 71 0.07 -12.31 -9.09
CA ALA A 71 -1.21 -12.68 -8.50
C ALA A 71 -1.03 -13.79 -7.48
N VAL A 72 -1.51 -13.56 -6.25
CA VAL A 72 -1.57 -14.55 -5.18
C VAL A 72 -3.01 -15.02 -5.05
N TRP A 73 -3.22 -16.30 -5.37
CA TRP A 73 -4.52 -16.95 -5.39
C TRP A 73 -4.84 -17.54 -4.02
N ARG A 74 -6.08 -17.38 -3.56
CA ARG A 74 -6.51 -17.78 -2.23
C ARG A 74 -7.83 -18.54 -2.32
N ASP A 75 -7.78 -19.84 -2.04
CA ASP A 75 -8.96 -20.71 -2.03
C ASP A 75 -9.85 -20.37 -0.83
N GLY A 76 -11.17 -20.26 -1.05
CA GLY A 76 -12.14 -19.91 -0.02
C GLY A 76 -12.34 -18.40 0.19
N GLY A 77 -11.45 -17.55 -0.33
CA GLY A 77 -11.57 -16.08 -0.28
C GLY A 77 -10.29 -15.39 0.17
N LEU A 78 -10.37 -14.12 0.58
CA LEU A 78 -9.21 -13.32 0.98
C LEU A 78 -8.81 -13.57 2.46
N PRO A 79 -7.63 -13.13 2.91
CA PRO A 79 -7.31 -13.10 4.33
C PRO A 79 -8.40 -12.41 5.17
N GLY A 80 -8.91 -13.12 6.19
CA GLY A 80 -10.03 -12.67 7.02
C GLY A 80 -11.41 -12.78 6.37
N ASP A 81 -11.52 -13.40 5.18
CA ASP A 81 -12.77 -13.61 4.45
C ASP A 81 -12.82 -14.99 3.78
N GLY A 82 -12.63 -16.04 4.58
CA GLY A 82 -12.83 -17.43 4.16
C GLY A 82 -11.62 -18.16 3.59
N TRP A 83 -10.47 -17.49 3.41
CA TRP A 83 -9.24 -18.17 3.00
C TRP A 83 -8.88 -19.34 3.93
N ASP A 84 -8.60 -20.49 3.33
CA ASP A 84 -8.22 -21.73 4.01
C ASP A 84 -6.82 -21.74 4.64
N LYS A 85 -6.03 -20.67 4.44
CA LYS A 85 -4.64 -20.50 4.90
C LYS A 85 -3.63 -21.43 4.21
N VAL A 86 -4.01 -22.04 3.08
CA VAL A 86 -3.08 -22.76 2.23
C VAL A 86 -2.38 -21.75 1.32
N GLU A 87 -1.05 -21.76 1.36
CA GLU A 87 -0.24 -20.91 0.48
C GLU A 87 -0.31 -21.43 -0.96
N ALA A 88 -0.62 -20.53 -1.89
CA ALA A 88 -0.59 -20.83 -3.31
C ALA A 88 0.74 -20.40 -3.93
N THR A 89 1.16 -21.09 -5.00
CA THR A 89 2.24 -20.59 -5.84
C THR A 89 1.75 -19.35 -6.59
N PRO A 90 2.39 -18.18 -6.44
CA PRO A 90 1.98 -16.98 -7.17
C PRO A 90 2.18 -17.14 -8.67
N THR A 91 1.39 -16.42 -9.46
CA THR A 91 1.54 -16.36 -10.92
C THR A 91 1.94 -14.97 -11.34
N ASP A 92 2.99 -14.86 -12.14
CA ASP A 92 3.38 -13.59 -12.75
C ASP A 92 2.51 -13.33 -14.00
N GLY A 93 2.27 -12.05 -14.26
CA GLY A 93 1.46 -11.60 -15.37
C GLY A 93 1.91 -10.25 -15.90
N GLU A 94 1.42 -9.90 -17.07
CA GLU A 94 1.77 -8.66 -17.74
C GLU A 94 0.57 -8.05 -18.46
N THR A 95 0.60 -6.74 -18.64
CA THR A 95 -0.37 -5.99 -19.42
C THR A 95 0.13 -5.77 -20.83
N VAL A 96 -0.67 -6.22 -21.80
CA VAL A 96 -0.47 -5.95 -23.22
C VAL A 96 -1.77 -5.33 -23.75
N GLU A 97 -1.67 -4.16 -24.38
CA GLU A 97 -2.83 -3.45 -24.98
C GLU A 97 -4.01 -3.26 -24.01
N GLY A 98 -3.73 -2.97 -22.74
CA GLY A 98 -4.74 -2.74 -21.70
C GLY A 98 -5.40 -4.00 -21.14
N LEU A 99 -4.89 -5.18 -21.48
CA LEU A 99 -5.34 -6.46 -20.96
C LEU A 99 -4.23 -7.10 -20.13
N THR A 100 -4.44 -7.25 -18.82
CA THR A 100 -3.50 -7.96 -17.95
C THR A 100 -3.78 -9.46 -18.00
N ALA A 101 -2.79 -10.29 -18.28
CA ALA A 101 -2.96 -11.74 -18.38
C ALA A 101 -2.02 -12.52 -17.43
N PHE A 102 -2.54 -13.60 -16.86
CA PHE A 102 -1.83 -14.57 -16.04
C PHE A 102 -2.07 -15.97 -16.60
N LYS A 103 -1.06 -16.85 -16.53
CA LYS A 103 -1.15 -18.24 -17.00
C LYS A 103 -0.60 -19.21 -15.96
N ALA A 104 -1.34 -20.29 -15.71
CA ALA A 104 -0.90 -21.41 -14.87
C ALA A 104 -1.43 -22.74 -15.44
N GLY A 105 -0.58 -23.48 -16.13
CA GLY A 105 -0.99 -24.71 -16.82
C GLY A 105 -2.06 -24.44 -17.90
N GLU A 106 -3.19 -25.12 -17.79
CA GLU A 106 -4.39 -24.95 -18.64
C GLU A 106 -5.23 -23.71 -18.29
N TYR A 107 -5.04 -23.15 -17.09
CA TYR A 107 -5.78 -21.99 -16.61
C TYR A 107 -5.17 -20.69 -17.13
N MET A 108 -6.04 -19.81 -17.60
CA MET A 108 -5.72 -18.44 -17.98
C MET A 108 -6.62 -17.50 -17.20
N ALA A 109 -6.06 -16.39 -16.71
CA ALA A 109 -6.83 -15.31 -16.10
C ALA A 109 -6.52 -13.99 -16.80
N LYS A 110 -7.56 -13.19 -17.03
CA LYS A 110 -7.46 -11.91 -17.72
C LYS A 110 -8.19 -10.83 -16.95
N ILE A 111 -7.53 -9.70 -16.70
CA ILE A 111 -8.10 -8.54 -16.05
C ILE A 111 -8.38 -7.46 -17.08
N LYS A 112 -9.62 -6.97 -17.08
CA LYS A 112 -10.02 -5.78 -17.82
C LYS A 112 -11.14 -5.08 -17.03
N ASP A 113 -11.08 -3.75 -16.95
CA ASP A 113 -12.12 -2.91 -16.32
C ASP A 113 -12.53 -3.37 -14.91
N GLY A 114 -11.56 -3.82 -14.10
CA GLY A 114 -11.78 -4.28 -12.73
C GLY A 114 -12.42 -5.67 -12.61
N VAL A 115 -12.52 -6.43 -13.70
CA VAL A 115 -13.01 -7.81 -13.72
C VAL A 115 -11.89 -8.75 -14.13
N LEU A 116 -11.64 -9.76 -13.30
CA LEU A 116 -10.71 -10.86 -13.56
C LEU A 116 -11.53 -12.08 -14.00
N GLY A 117 -11.50 -12.38 -15.31
CA GLY A 117 -12.12 -13.57 -15.87
C GLY A 117 -11.15 -14.75 -15.86
N VAL A 118 -11.62 -15.92 -15.43
CA VAL A 118 -10.85 -17.17 -15.38
C VAL A 118 -11.37 -18.12 -16.45
N THR A 119 -10.47 -18.66 -17.25
CA THR A 119 -10.78 -19.61 -18.33
C THR A 119 -9.92 -20.85 -18.26
N THR A 120 -10.44 -21.98 -18.72
CA THR A 120 -9.68 -23.21 -19.05
C THR A 120 -10.17 -23.73 -20.39
N ASP A 121 -9.27 -24.20 -21.26
CA ASP A 121 -9.58 -24.67 -22.62
C ASP A 121 -10.50 -23.72 -23.42
N GLY A 122 -10.30 -22.41 -23.26
CA GLY A 122 -11.10 -21.37 -23.91
C GLY A 122 -12.51 -21.16 -23.36
N LYS A 123 -12.91 -21.92 -22.32
CA LYS A 123 -14.20 -21.76 -21.62
C LYS A 123 -14.03 -20.91 -20.38
N VAL A 124 -14.94 -19.96 -20.18
CA VAL A 124 -15.05 -19.19 -18.92
C VAL A 124 -15.56 -20.11 -17.82
N ILE A 125 -14.82 -20.15 -16.72
CA ILE A 125 -15.16 -20.96 -15.53
C ILE A 125 -15.42 -20.12 -14.29
N GLY A 126 -15.12 -18.83 -14.33
CA GLY A 126 -15.37 -17.93 -13.21
C GLY A 126 -15.01 -16.49 -13.51
N GLU A 127 -15.54 -15.60 -12.69
CA GLU A 127 -15.23 -14.18 -12.72
C GLU A 127 -15.06 -13.68 -11.29
N LEU A 128 -14.05 -12.83 -11.10
CA LEU A 128 -13.79 -12.16 -9.83
C LEU A 128 -13.80 -10.65 -10.06
N LYS A 129 -14.52 -9.92 -9.21
CA LYS A 129 -14.63 -8.47 -9.28
C LYS A 129 -13.65 -7.83 -8.31
N ARG A 130 -13.01 -6.73 -8.73
CA ARG A 130 -12.18 -5.91 -7.85
C ARG A 130 -13.04 -5.38 -6.70
N ILE A 131 -12.52 -5.46 -5.49
CA ILE A 131 -13.14 -4.89 -4.30
C ILE A 131 -12.20 -3.88 -3.64
N VAL A 132 -12.79 -2.98 -2.85
CA VAL A 132 -12.05 -2.07 -1.98
C VAL A 132 -12.58 -2.27 -0.56
N ARG A 133 -11.78 -2.89 0.30
CA ARG A 133 -12.14 -3.09 1.70
C ARG A 133 -12.03 -1.76 2.46
N LYS A 134 -12.97 -1.53 3.38
CA LYS A 134 -12.94 -0.40 4.31
C LYS A 134 -12.99 -0.93 5.73
N SER A 135 -12.17 -0.35 6.61
CA SER A 135 -12.26 -0.67 8.03
C SER A 135 -13.65 -0.27 8.57
N PRO A 136 -14.31 -1.10 9.38
CA PRO A 136 -15.55 -0.73 10.06
C PRO A 136 -15.41 0.47 10.99
N THR A 137 -14.18 0.78 11.43
CA THR A 137 -13.87 1.91 12.31
C THR A 137 -13.23 3.10 11.58
N LEU A 138 -13.18 3.09 10.24
CA LEU A 138 -12.67 4.21 9.46
C LEU A 138 -13.50 5.48 9.73
N GLY A 139 -12.84 6.56 10.11
CA GLY A 139 -13.47 7.82 10.51
C GLY A 139 -14.20 7.77 11.86
N ALA A 140 -13.96 6.75 12.68
CA ALA A 140 -14.61 6.66 13.99
C ALA A 140 -14.23 7.86 14.86
N LYS A 141 -15.24 8.49 15.49
CA LYS A 141 -14.99 9.60 16.41
C LYS A 141 -14.25 9.10 17.65
N PRO A 142 -13.37 9.92 18.25
CA PRO A 142 -12.78 9.61 19.54
C PRO A 142 -13.87 9.24 20.56
N GLN A 143 -13.67 8.13 21.28
CA GLN A 143 -14.57 7.71 22.33
C GLN A 143 -14.60 8.74 23.47
N LYS A 144 -15.68 8.77 24.26
CA LYS A 144 -15.79 9.69 25.39
C LYS A 144 -14.63 9.48 26.37
N GLY A 145 -13.87 10.53 26.64
CA GLY A 145 -12.69 10.47 27.52
C GLY A 145 -11.40 10.05 26.82
N ALA A 146 -11.41 9.79 25.51
CA ALA A 146 -10.20 9.52 24.75
C ALA A 146 -9.32 10.79 24.66
N ILE A 147 -8.01 10.58 24.77
CA ILE A 147 -7.02 11.61 24.46
C ILE A 147 -6.85 11.63 22.94
N VAL A 148 -7.11 12.78 22.32
CA VAL A 148 -6.90 12.95 20.89
C VAL A 148 -5.43 13.29 20.65
N LEU A 149 -4.71 12.34 20.06
CA LEU A 149 -3.30 12.56 19.71
C LEU A 149 -3.15 13.34 18.40
N PHE A 150 -4.03 13.12 17.43
CA PHE A 150 -4.02 13.81 16.14
C PHE A 150 -5.43 13.94 15.57
N ASP A 151 -5.84 15.13 15.15
CA ASP A 151 -7.14 15.41 14.51
C ASP A 151 -7.02 16.13 13.16
N GLY A 152 -5.80 16.22 12.61
CA GLY A 152 -5.51 16.92 11.36
C GLY A 152 -5.25 18.43 11.51
N LYS A 153 -5.28 19.01 12.72
CA LYS A 153 -5.03 20.45 12.91
C LYS A 153 -3.58 20.80 13.22
N ASN A 154 -2.95 20.05 14.12
CA ASN A 154 -1.55 20.24 14.51
C ASN A 154 -0.95 18.92 15.00
N ALA A 155 0.37 18.88 15.09
CA ALA A 155 1.14 17.76 15.62
C ALA A 155 1.76 18.07 17.01
N ASP A 156 1.22 19.05 17.73
CA ASP A 156 1.74 19.50 19.02
C ASP A 156 1.80 18.38 20.09
N PRO A 157 0.90 17.38 20.10
CA PRO A 157 0.99 16.22 20.99
C PRO A 157 2.23 15.32 20.78
N PHE A 158 3.00 15.53 19.70
CA PHE A 158 4.13 14.66 19.35
C PHE A 158 5.48 15.37 19.46
N GLU A 159 6.49 14.62 19.90
CA GLU A 159 7.90 14.93 19.68
C GLU A 159 8.22 14.75 18.19
N ASN A 160 8.91 15.74 17.60
CA ASN A 160 9.21 15.80 16.16
C ASN A 160 7.96 15.70 15.25
N GLY A 161 6.80 16.11 15.77
CA GLY A 161 5.55 16.15 15.02
C GLY A 161 5.67 17.04 13.78
N ARG A 162 5.39 16.46 12.61
CA ARG A 162 5.37 17.17 11.32
C ARG A 162 4.10 16.79 10.57
N MET A 163 3.63 17.71 9.74
CA MET A 163 2.44 17.50 8.92
C MET A 163 2.77 17.70 7.44
N THR A 164 2.06 16.96 6.59
CA THR A 164 2.01 17.24 5.16
C THR A 164 1.15 18.45 4.88
N ASP A 165 1.29 19.04 3.69
CA ASP A 165 0.41 20.12 3.22
C ASP A 165 -1.07 19.69 3.18
N GLY A 166 -1.33 18.39 3.00
CA GLY A 166 -2.66 17.78 3.03
C GLY A 166 -3.20 17.49 4.44
N GLY A 167 -2.52 17.91 5.51
CA GLY A 167 -3.01 17.78 6.88
C GLY A 167 -2.82 16.40 7.51
N LEU A 168 -1.93 15.56 6.97
CA LEU A 168 -1.62 14.24 7.53
C LEU A 168 -0.40 14.30 8.45
N LEU A 169 -0.42 13.52 9.53
CA LEU A 169 0.75 13.34 10.40
C LEU A 169 1.84 12.56 9.65
N MET A 170 3.06 13.10 9.61
CA MET A 170 4.20 12.42 9.01
C MET A 170 4.84 11.43 9.99
N GLN A 171 5.45 10.38 9.44
CA GLN A 171 6.21 9.39 10.21
C GLN A 171 7.34 10.02 11.05
N GLY A 172 7.77 9.29 12.09
CA GLY A 172 8.81 9.73 13.02
C GLY A 172 8.30 10.59 14.17
N ALA A 173 6.98 10.56 14.42
CA ALA A 173 6.32 11.27 15.50
C ALA A 173 6.13 10.35 16.72
N THR A 174 6.58 10.79 17.89
CA THR A 174 6.41 10.06 19.16
C THR A 174 5.48 10.84 20.08
N SER A 175 4.46 10.21 20.65
CA SER A 175 3.55 10.89 21.59
C SER A 175 4.33 11.43 22.80
N LYS A 176 4.10 12.70 23.17
CA LYS A 176 4.60 13.28 24.42
C LYS A 176 3.93 12.64 25.65
N PHE A 177 2.76 12.04 25.45
CA PHE A 177 2.02 11.34 26.49
C PHE A 177 2.55 9.92 26.64
N LYS A 178 2.84 9.53 27.88
CA LYS A 178 3.18 8.15 28.23
C LYS A 178 1.93 7.40 28.65
N HIS A 179 1.73 6.24 28.05
CA HIS A 179 0.55 5.40 28.29
C HIS A 179 0.96 4.06 28.88
N GLN A 180 0.17 3.58 29.84
CA GLN A 180 0.21 2.20 30.30
C GLN A 180 -0.73 1.37 29.42
N SER A 181 -1.72 0.69 30.02
CA SER A 181 -2.77 -0.01 29.30
C SER A 181 -3.77 0.98 28.67
N GLY A 182 -4.27 0.65 27.48
CA GLY A 182 -5.29 1.43 26.81
C GLY A 182 -5.65 0.87 25.43
N THR A 183 -6.59 1.54 24.77
CA THR A 183 -6.96 1.29 23.38
C THR A 183 -6.46 2.43 22.52
N LEU A 184 -5.74 2.10 21.45
CA LEU A 184 -5.27 3.06 20.45
C LEU A 184 -6.06 2.85 19.16
N HIS A 185 -6.66 3.93 18.64
CA HIS A 185 -7.23 3.97 17.30
C HIS A 185 -6.30 4.79 16.42
N ILE A 186 -5.91 4.23 15.27
CA ILE A 186 -5.07 4.89 14.28
C ILE A 186 -5.58 4.55 12.89
N GLU A 187 -5.65 5.56 12.04
CA GLU A 187 -5.89 5.44 10.61
C GLU A 187 -4.63 5.89 9.89
N PHE A 188 -4.21 5.13 8.89
CA PHE A 188 -2.99 5.41 8.14
C PHE A 188 -3.24 5.18 6.66
N GLN A 189 -2.46 5.89 5.84
CA GLN A 189 -2.48 5.77 4.39
C GLN A 189 -1.11 5.32 3.92
N ILE A 190 -1.09 4.21 3.20
CA ILE A 190 0.12 3.67 2.59
C ILE A 190 0.28 4.31 1.20
N PRO A 191 1.47 4.82 0.85
CA PRO A 191 1.70 5.36 -0.48
C PRO A 191 1.80 4.25 -1.52
N TYR A 192 1.32 4.52 -2.73
CA TYR A 192 1.53 3.63 -3.87
C TYR A 192 2.94 3.81 -4.45
N GLY A 193 3.66 2.70 -4.63
CA GLY A 193 5.04 2.73 -5.14
C GLY A 193 5.52 1.35 -5.55
N PRO A 194 5.06 0.79 -6.68
CA PRO A 194 5.32 -0.61 -7.04
C PRO A 194 6.80 -0.93 -7.29
N LEU A 195 7.60 0.08 -7.64
CA LEU A 195 9.04 -0.03 -7.87
C LEU A 195 9.89 0.12 -6.60
N VAL A 196 9.29 0.46 -5.46
CA VAL A 196 10.00 0.70 -4.20
C VAL A 196 10.11 -0.62 -3.41
N PRO A 197 11.30 -1.00 -2.90
CA PRO A 197 11.42 -2.10 -1.94
C PRO A 197 10.79 -1.72 -0.59
N SER A 198 10.16 -2.68 0.12
CA SER A 198 9.49 -2.42 1.42
C SER A 198 8.50 -1.24 1.35
N ARG A 199 7.57 -1.34 0.41
CA ARG A 199 6.61 -0.30 0.03
C ARG A 199 5.81 0.18 1.25
N GLY A 200 5.89 1.48 1.51
CA GLY A 200 5.16 2.11 2.62
C GLY A 200 5.48 1.53 4.00
N ASN A 201 6.69 1.01 4.21
CA ASN A 201 7.11 0.47 5.50
C ASN A 201 7.10 1.54 6.60
N SER A 202 6.36 1.26 7.66
CA SER A 202 6.27 2.04 8.89
C SER A 202 5.85 1.12 10.05
N GLY A 203 5.68 1.69 11.24
CA GLY A 203 5.25 0.91 12.39
C GLY A 203 4.69 1.80 13.49
N CYS A 204 3.71 1.26 14.22
CA CYS A 204 3.22 1.87 15.45
C CYS A 204 3.87 1.16 16.64
N TYR A 205 4.81 1.85 17.28
CA TYR A 205 5.54 1.31 18.43
C TYR A 205 4.77 1.57 19.72
N LEU A 206 4.11 0.53 20.24
CA LEU A 206 3.45 0.58 21.53
C LEU A 206 4.50 0.61 22.65
N GLN A 207 4.42 1.63 23.51
CA GLN A 207 5.34 1.86 24.63
C GLN A 207 6.82 1.89 24.22
N SER A 208 7.12 2.27 22.97
CA SER A 208 8.48 2.27 22.41
C SER A 208 9.17 0.90 22.46
N ARG A 209 8.41 -0.20 22.49
CA ARG A 209 8.94 -1.57 22.65
C ARG A 209 8.36 -2.57 21.67
N TYR A 210 7.06 -2.48 21.39
CA TYR A 210 6.33 -3.48 20.61
C TYR A 210 5.81 -2.85 19.33
N GLU A 211 6.38 -3.22 18.19
CA GLU A 211 5.97 -2.72 16.89
C GLU A 211 4.73 -3.47 16.39
N VAL A 212 3.70 -2.70 16.05
CA VAL A 212 2.62 -3.15 15.18
C VAL A 212 2.97 -2.67 13.77
N GLN A 213 3.35 -3.63 12.91
CA GLN A 213 3.85 -3.34 11.57
C GLN A 213 2.78 -2.67 10.69
N MET A 214 3.19 -1.65 9.94
CA MET A 214 2.39 -0.99 8.92
C MET A 214 3.14 -1.11 7.60
N LEU A 215 2.59 -1.87 6.65
CA LEU A 215 3.28 -2.15 5.41
C LEU A 215 2.26 -2.33 4.29
N ASP A 216 2.64 -1.93 3.08
CA ASP A 216 1.98 -2.44 1.89
C ASP A 216 2.23 -3.95 1.79
N SER A 217 1.28 -4.75 2.27
CA SER A 217 1.40 -6.21 2.30
C SER A 217 0.87 -6.88 1.03
N PHE A 218 0.74 -6.14 -0.07
CA PHE A 218 0.59 -6.72 -1.40
C PHE A 218 1.88 -7.43 -1.79
#